data_AF-F3GNK2-F1
#
_entry.id   AF-F3GNK2-F1
#
_cell.length_a   1.000
_cell.length_b   1.000
_cell.length_c   1.000
_cell.angle_alpha   90.00
_cell.angle_beta   90.00
_cell.angle_gamma   90.00
#
_symmetry.space_group_name_H-M   'P 1'
#
loop_
_entity.id
_entity.type
_entity.pdbx_description
1 polymer ?
#
loop_
_entity_poly.entity_id
_entity_poly.type
_entity_poly.pdbx_seq_one_letter_code
_entity_poly.pdbx_strand_id
1 'polypeptide(L)' 'MSKFWSPFVSDLVPYVPGEQPKLTRLVKLNTNENPYGPSPKAIDA' A
#
# COMPACT_ATOMS: atom_id res chain seq x y z
N MET A 1 -0.88 -20.74 14.25
CA MET A 1 -0.74 -20.62 12.78
C MET A 1 -1.63 -21.66 12.13
N SER A 2 -2.30 -21.34 11.01
CA SER A 2 -3.21 -22.28 10.34
C SER A 2 -2.43 -23.47 9.75
N LYS A 3 -3.02 -24.68 9.80
CA LYS A 3 -2.43 -25.92 9.27
C LYS A 3 -2.18 -25.92 7.76
N PHE A 4 -2.73 -24.94 7.05
CA PHE A 4 -2.61 -24.80 5.60
C PHE A 4 -1.40 -23.96 5.19
N TRP A 5 -0.69 -23.35 6.13
CA TRP A 5 0.51 -22.56 5.83
C TRP A 5 1.75 -23.46 5.80
N SER A 6 2.65 -23.19 4.85
CA SER A 6 3.96 -23.83 4.85
C SER A 6 4.76 -23.36 6.07
N PRO A 7 5.62 -24.22 6.64
CA PRO A 7 6.46 -23.85 7.79
C PRO A 7 7.28 -22.58 7.53
N PHE A 8 7.81 -22.41 6.31
CA PHE A 8 8.60 -21.24 5.91
C PHE A 8 7.91 -19.88 6.17
N VAL A 9 6.58 -19.81 6.14
CA VAL A 9 5.86 -18.55 6.35
C VAL A 9 6.08 -17.98 7.75
N SER A 10 6.39 -18.83 8.76
CA SER A 10 6.70 -18.33 10.11
C SER A 10 8.01 -17.56 10.18
N ASP A 11 8.91 -17.77 9.21
CA ASP A 11 10.29 -17.27 9.26
C ASP A 11 10.47 -16.01 8.41
N LEU A 12 9.41 -15.59 7.69
CA LEU A 12 9.42 -14.39 6.88
C LEU A 12 9.53 -13.14 7.75
N VAL A 13 10.47 -12.26 7.39
CA VAL A 13 10.46 -10.88 7.85
C VAL A 13 9.53 -10.09 6.94
N PRO A 14 8.40 -9.56 7.45
CA PRO A 14 7.47 -8.82 6.62
C PRO A 14 8.08 -7.50 6.15
N TYR A 15 7.66 -7.05 4.98
CA TYR A 15 7.94 -5.69 4.54
C TYR A 15 7.36 -4.69 5.55
N VAL A 16 8.22 -3.77 6.02
CA VAL A 16 7.81 -2.64 6.86
C VAL A 16 7.68 -1.42 5.96
N PRO A 17 6.47 -0.88 5.74
CA PRO A 17 6.29 0.32 4.95
C PRO A 17 6.91 1.54 5.66
N GLY A 18 7.26 2.55 4.88
CA GLY A 18 7.61 3.86 5.42
C GLY A 18 6.46 4.51 6.20
N GLU A 19 6.78 5.53 6.99
CA GLU A 19 5.78 6.28 7.77
C GLU A 19 4.71 6.90 6.85
N GLN A 20 3.45 6.86 7.31
CA GLN A 20 2.33 7.55 6.68
C GLN A 20 1.53 8.35 7.72
N PRO A 21 1.71 9.68 7.80
CA PRO A 21 0.98 10.53 8.72
C PRO A 21 -0.55 10.49 8.48
N LYS A 22 -1.33 10.49 9.56
CA LYS A 22 -2.81 10.52 9.52
C LYS A 22 -3.35 11.87 10.00
N LEU A 23 -3.07 12.91 9.22
CA LEU A 23 -3.43 14.30 9.52
C LEU A 23 -4.45 14.82 8.51
N THR A 24 -5.33 15.73 8.93
CA THR A 24 -6.20 16.46 8.00
C THR A 24 -5.36 17.43 7.16
N ARG A 25 -5.70 17.60 5.87
CA ARG A 25 -5.04 18.54 4.95
C ARG A 25 -3.53 18.27 4.75
N LEU A 26 -3.14 17.00 4.70
CA LEU A 26 -1.76 16.56 4.41
C LEU A 26 -1.42 16.73 2.92
N VAL A 27 -0.28 17.34 2.60
CA VAL A 27 0.35 17.21 1.27
C VAL A 27 1.15 15.91 1.27
N LYS A 28 0.67 14.92 0.50
CA LYS A 28 1.21 13.55 0.50
C LYS A 28 2.28 13.38 -0.58
N LEU A 29 3.53 13.09 -0.17
CA LEU A 29 4.69 12.95 -1.07
C LEU A 29 5.54 11.69 -0.81
N ASN A 30 5.07 10.78 0.04
CA ASN A 30 5.87 9.67 0.58
C ASN A 30 5.71 8.33 -0.15
N THR A 31 4.82 8.21 -1.14
CA THR A 31 4.52 6.92 -1.81
C THR A 31 4.59 6.99 -3.35
N ASN A 32 5.17 8.05 -3.92
CA ASN A 32 5.30 8.25 -5.37
C ASN A 32 3.97 8.19 -6.17
N GLU A 33 2.86 8.60 -5.55
CA GLU A 33 1.56 8.66 -6.23
C GLU A 33 1.53 9.78 -7.28
N ASN A 34 0.75 9.57 -8.34
CA ASN A 34 0.48 10.62 -9.31
C ASN A 34 -0.42 11.70 -8.67
N PRO A 35 -0.11 13.00 -8.83
CA PRO A 35 -0.95 14.07 -8.29
C PRO A 35 -2.31 14.20 -9.00
N TYR A 36 -2.46 13.64 -10.20
CA TYR A 36 -3.68 13.68 -10.99
C TYR A 36 -4.49 12.40 -10.85
N GLY A 37 -5.82 12.53 -11.00
CA GLY A 37 -6.72 11.37 -11.08
C GLY A 37 -6.48 10.52 -12.34
N PRO A 38 -7.09 9.32 -12.40
CA PRO A 38 -7.02 8.46 -13.57
C PRO A 38 -7.69 9.11 -14.80
N SER A 39 -7.39 8.59 -15.99
CA SER A 39 -8.02 9.01 -17.25
C SER A 39 -9.54 8.83 -17.20
N PRO A 40 -10.36 9.76 -17.76
CA PRO A 40 -11.80 9.56 -17.89
C PRO A 40 -12.16 8.25 -18.61
N LYS A 41 -11.39 7.88 -19.65
CA LYS A 41 -11.59 6.62 -20.37
C LYS A 41 -11.39 5.36 -19.51
N ALA A 42 -10.60 5.46 -18.43
CA ALA A 42 -10.40 4.35 -17.49
C ALA A 42 -11.50 4.31 -16.42
N ILE A 43 -12.22 5.42 -16.21
CA ILE A 43 -13.38 5.50 -15.32
C ILE A 43 -14.63 4.99 -16.04
N ASP A 44 -14.76 5.29 -17.34
CA ASP A 44 -15.92 4.96 -18.16
C ASP A 44 -15.96 3.50 -18.68
N ALA A 45 -14.91 2.71 -18.42
CA ALA A 45 -14.74 1.32 -18.90
C ALA A 45 -15.22 0.27 -17.89
#